data_AF-R9L3U1-F1
#
_entry.id   AF-R9L3U1-F1
#
_cell.length_a   1.000
_cell.length_b   1.000
_cell.length_c   1.000
_cell.angle_alpha   90.00
_cell.angle_beta   90.00
_cell.angle_gamma   90.00
#
_symmetry.space_group_name_H-M   'P 1'
#
loop_
_entity.id
_entity.type
_entity.pdbx_description
1 polymer ?
#
loop_
_entity_poly.entity_id
_entity_poly.type
_entity_poly.pdbx_seq_one_letter_code
_entity_poly.pdbx_strand_id
1 'polypeptide(L)'
;MTPEVSQEELDGLEIQELIFLVHAAKRFKAEEAYPDVYLDERMKAFLGVLYEKIKNAPTLYVAYDQATGYPYVDEEDRVWMFSQQAFAENAEDYFRQQLLMLEMQPIGGEDLLKTFAQLHILGLSKVLVDNGQYHIEIERDQILPPPDWTGTPEIRIPVSNPSLQRAMIRFFQTLHAPTGDSEARGQQLNVLEAEMLDEILQAKFLVPMQVKESDPAPADEQGMRTLKQGAILQFGVLSAKDGSTWLPAFTDWLEFEKVYDKTVWSSNVASYDDLLTVSGNLEGVVINCRGISLQIDAKNRERIEAYRQERGV
;
A
#
# COMPACT_ATOMS: atom_id res chain seq x y z
N MET A 1 5.04 -8.47 43.49
CA MET A 1 3.71 -8.37 42.85
C MET A 1 3.67 -7.00 42.21
N THR A 2 3.72 -6.97 40.89
CA THR A 2 3.30 -5.80 40.10
C THR A 2 1.93 -5.39 40.63
N PRO A 3 1.67 -4.13 41.01
CA PRO A 3 0.29 -3.68 41.14
C PRO A 3 -0.30 -3.82 39.74
N GLU A 4 -1.11 -4.86 39.56
CA GLU A 4 -1.87 -5.09 38.33
C GLU A 4 -2.68 -3.83 38.10
N VAL A 5 -2.40 -3.13 37.00
CA VAL A 5 -3.29 -2.07 36.52
C VAL A 5 -4.59 -2.78 36.16
N SER A 6 -5.71 -2.32 36.70
CA SER A 6 -6.99 -2.96 36.43
C SER A 6 -7.28 -2.91 34.94
N GLN A 7 -7.50 -4.07 34.32
CA GLN A 7 -7.87 -4.15 32.91
C GLN A 7 -9.16 -3.36 32.65
N GLU A 8 -10.11 -3.41 33.59
CA GLU A 8 -11.38 -2.71 33.52
C GLU A 8 -11.21 -1.18 33.54
N GLU A 9 -10.20 -0.66 34.28
CA GLU A 9 -9.86 0.76 34.25
C GLU A 9 -9.25 1.17 32.91
N LEU A 10 -8.36 0.33 32.34
CA LEU A 10 -7.75 0.60 31.03
C LEU A 10 -8.76 0.56 29.88
N ASP A 11 -9.70 -0.39 29.93
CA ASP A 11 -10.74 -0.52 28.92
C ASP A 11 -11.67 0.70 28.88
N GLY A 12 -11.80 1.43 30.01
CA GLY A 12 -12.54 2.68 30.11
C GLY A 12 -11.84 3.90 29.53
N LEU A 13 -10.55 3.82 29.19
CA LEU A 13 -9.77 4.97 28.69
C LEU A 13 -9.97 5.23 27.20
N GLU A 14 -9.92 6.49 26.79
CA GLU A 14 -9.92 6.86 25.38
C GLU A 14 -8.55 6.63 24.72
N ILE A 15 -8.52 6.56 23.39
CA ILE A 15 -7.27 6.41 22.61
C ILE A 15 -6.24 7.48 23.02
N GLN A 16 -6.65 8.74 23.14
CA GLN A 16 -5.76 9.84 23.56
C GLN A 16 -5.22 9.67 24.98
N GLU A 17 -6.01 9.16 25.91
CA GLU A 17 -5.56 8.92 27.29
C GLU A 17 -4.52 7.81 27.34
N LEU A 18 -4.70 6.75 26.54
CA LEU A 18 -3.71 5.68 26.41
C LEU A 18 -2.42 6.16 25.75
N ILE A 19 -2.51 6.97 24.69
CA ILE A 19 -1.32 7.58 24.07
C ILE A 19 -0.58 8.45 25.07
N PHE A 20 -1.30 9.28 25.84
CA PHE A 20 -0.71 10.09 26.92
C PHE A 20 -0.01 9.21 27.97
N LEU A 21 -0.64 8.14 28.44
CA LEU A 21 -0.04 7.23 29.43
C LEU A 21 1.23 6.55 28.91
N VAL A 22 1.27 6.17 27.63
CA VAL A 22 2.49 5.64 26.99
C VAL A 22 3.61 6.68 27.00
N HIS A 23 3.32 7.93 26.63
CA HIS A 23 4.32 9.02 26.67
C HIS A 23 4.80 9.33 28.08
N ALA A 24 3.89 9.38 29.06
CA ALA A 24 4.23 9.61 30.46
C ALA A 24 5.15 8.50 30.98
N ALA A 25 4.86 7.23 30.68
CA ALA A 25 5.68 6.10 31.07
C ALA A 25 7.07 6.13 30.39
N LYS A 26 7.14 6.47 29.10
CA LYS A 26 8.42 6.65 28.39
C LYS A 26 9.27 7.74 29.05
N ARG A 27 8.66 8.88 29.39
CA ARG A 27 9.33 9.99 30.08
C ARG A 27 9.85 9.56 31.45
N PHE A 28 9.01 8.96 32.29
CA PHE A 28 9.43 8.52 33.63
C PHE A 28 10.56 7.49 33.56
N LYS A 29 10.52 6.59 32.57
CA LYS A 29 11.61 5.64 32.34
C LYS A 29 12.92 6.36 31.98
N ALA A 30 12.88 7.36 31.09
CA ALA A 30 14.07 8.11 30.68
C ALA A 30 14.67 8.96 31.81
N GLU A 31 13.82 9.43 32.74
CA GLU A 31 14.25 10.18 33.93
C GLU A 31 14.68 9.28 35.10
N GLU A 32 14.67 7.94 34.92
CA GLU A 32 14.84 6.95 36.00
C GLU A 32 13.89 7.22 37.19
N ALA A 33 12.76 7.86 36.91
CA ALA A 33 11.73 8.16 37.88
C ALA A 33 10.97 6.88 38.23
N TYR A 34 10.77 6.63 39.52
CA TYR A 34 10.07 5.46 40.05
C TYR A 34 10.73 4.11 39.65
N PRO A 35 11.99 3.84 40.08
CA PRO A 35 12.73 2.63 39.71
C PRO A 35 12.06 1.33 40.17
N ASP A 36 11.22 1.39 41.20
CA ASP A 36 10.46 0.24 41.72
C ASP A 36 9.13 0.00 40.98
N VAL A 37 8.80 0.83 39.97
CA VAL A 37 7.62 0.69 39.13
C VAL A 37 8.00 -0.02 37.84
N TYR A 38 7.30 -1.11 37.56
CA TYR A 38 7.37 -1.93 36.34
C TYR A 38 6.82 -1.17 35.12
N LEU A 39 7.51 -0.10 34.70
CA LEU A 39 7.06 0.80 33.64
C LEU A 39 7.01 0.13 32.27
N ASP A 40 7.89 -0.83 32.01
CA ASP A 40 7.91 -1.58 30.74
C ASP A 40 6.67 -2.47 30.57
N GLU A 41 6.31 -3.19 31.62
CA GLU A 41 5.10 -4.01 31.67
C GLU A 41 3.84 -3.16 31.55
N ARG A 42 3.82 -1.98 32.19
CA ARG A 42 2.72 -1.03 32.08
C ARG A 42 2.57 -0.45 30.68
N MET A 43 3.67 -0.03 30.05
CA MET A 43 3.63 0.43 28.66
C MET A 43 3.11 -0.65 27.73
N LYS A 44 3.56 -1.91 27.92
CA LYS A 44 3.06 -3.04 27.14
C LYS A 44 1.56 -3.25 27.33
N ALA A 45 1.05 -3.12 28.56
CA ALA A 45 -0.38 -3.18 28.83
C ALA A 45 -1.16 -2.05 28.14
N PHE A 46 -0.67 -0.81 28.25
CA PHE A 46 -1.30 0.35 27.60
C PHE A 46 -1.34 0.21 26.08
N LEU A 47 -0.23 -0.23 25.46
CA LEU A 47 -0.16 -0.48 24.03
C LEU A 47 -1.10 -1.60 23.60
N GLY A 48 -1.20 -2.68 24.37
CA GLY A 48 -2.14 -3.76 24.10
C GLY A 48 -3.59 -3.28 24.03
N VAL A 49 -4.02 -2.48 25.02
CA VAL A 49 -5.38 -1.91 25.04
C VAL A 49 -5.57 -0.87 23.94
N LEU A 50 -4.55 -0.07 23.64
CA LEU A 50 -4.58 0.88 22.52
C LEU A 50 -4.80 0.17 21.18
N TYR A 51 -4.07 -0.92 20.91
CA TYR A 51 -4.22 -1.68 19.67
C TYR A 51 -5.61 -2.28 19.53
N GLU A 52 -6.16 -2.85 20.60
CA GLU A 52 -7.54 -3.37 20.60
C GLU A 52 -8.56 -2.23 20.41
N LYS A 53 -8.34 -1.05 20.99
CA LYS A 53 -9.23 0.10 20.77
C LYS A 53 -9.17 0.62 19.35
N ILE A 54 -8.00 0.69 18.74
CA ILE A 54 -7.86 1.04 17.32
C ILE A 54 -8.62 0.01 16.48
N LYS A 55 -8.35 -1.29 16.68
CA LYS A 55 -8.97 -2.37 15.92
C LYS A 55 -10.50 -2.40 16.00
N ASN A 56 -11.07 -2.01 17.14
CA ASN A 56 -12.51 -2.03 17.40
C ASN A 56 -13.14 -0.63 17.39
N ALA A 57 -12.41 0.40 16.92
CA ALA A 57 -12.92 1.76 16.88
C ALA A 57 -14.16 1.84 15.99
N PRO A 58 -15.22 2.56 16.43
CA PRO A 58 -16.43 2.72 15.62
C PRO A 58 -16.12 3.45 14.31
N THR A 59 -15.26 4.48 14.39
CA THR A 59 -14.78 5.25 13.25
C THR A 59 -13.38 5.77 13.55
N LEU A 60 -12.47 5.65 12.57
CA LEU A 60 -11.19 6.37 12.49
C LEU A 60 -11.16 7.15 11.18
N TYR A 61 -10.25 8.10 11.03
CA TYR A 61 -10.12 8.92 9.83
C TYR A 61 -8.73 8.73 9.25
N VAL A 62 -8.63 8.32 7.99
CA VAL A 62 -7.33 8.11 7.32
C VAL A 62 -7.10 9.21 6.31
N ALA A 63 -5.91 9.78 6.30
CA ALA A 63 -5.53 10.80 5.34
C ALA A 63 -5.21 10.16 3.97
N TYR A 64 -5.91 10.61 2.94
CA TYR A 64 -5.62 10.29 1.55
C TYR A 64 -5.08 11.52 0.84
N ASP A 65 -4.06 11.35 0.01
CA ASP A 65 -3.56 12.40 -0.85
C ASP A 65 -4.51 12.57 -2.05
N GLN A 66 -5.04 13.78 -2.25
CA GLN A 66 -6.03 14.01 -3.32
C GLN A 66 -5.43 13.86 -4.73
N ALA A 67 -4.12 14.04 -4.90
CA ALA A 67 -3.48 13.95 -6.20
C ALA A 67 -3.34 12.49 -6.68
N THR A 68 -3.01 11.58 -5.76
CA THR A 68 -2.84 10.15 -6.05
C THR A 68 -4.12 9.35 -5.80
N GLY A 69 -4.95 9.73 -4.84
CA GLY A 69 -6.11 8.96 -4.38
C GLY A 69 -5.73 7.76 -3.49
N TYR A 70 -4.50 7.72 -2.96
CA TYR A 70 -3.97 6.68 -2.06
C TYR A 70 -3.71 7.27 -0.68
N PRO A 71 -3.52 6.42 0.36
CA PRO A 71 -3.14 6.91 1.68
C PRO A 71 -1.91 7.80 1.61
N TYR A 72 -1.99 8.97 2.24
CA TYR A 72 -0.86 9.89 2.32
C TYR A 72 0.25 9.27 3.17
N VAL A 73 1.49 9.40 2.69
CA VAL A 73 2.69 8.85 3.34
C VAL A 73 3.64 9.99 3.68
N ASP A 74 3.97 10.19 4.95
CA ASP A 74 4.94 11.22 5.33
C ASP A 74 6.40 10.82 5.05
N GLU A 75 7.33 11.73 5.34
CA GLU A 75 8.78 11.53 5.10
C GLU A 75 9.37 10.33 5.86
N GLU A 76 8.69 9.82 6.90
CA GLU A 76 9.11 8.66 7.69
C GLU A 76 8.39 7.36 7.28
N ASP A 77 7.74 7.34 6.10
CA ASP A 77 7.01 6.21 5.52
C ASP A 77 5.75 5.83 6.34
N ARG A 78 5.08 6.83 6.95
CA ARG A 78 3.91 6.62 7.82
C ARG A 78 2.62 7.13 7.20
N VAL A 79 1.57 6.32 7.33
CA VAL A 79 0.20 6.72 7.01
C VAL A 79 -0.40 7.47 8.18
N TRP A 80 -1.11 8.56 7.93
CA TRP A 80 -1.78 9.30 9.00
C TRP A 80 -3.19 8.78 9.26
N MET A 81 -3.49 8.54 10.53
CA MET A 81 -4.79 8.10 11.02
C MET A 81 -5.19 8.94 12.23
N PHE A 82 -6.47 9.26 12.37
CA PHE A 82 -6.98 10.09 13.46
C PHE A 82 -8.13 9.39 14.17
N SER A 83 -8.10 9.44 15.50
CA SER A 83 -9.06 8.80 16.38
C SER A 83 -10.33 9.62 16.56
N GLN A 84 -10.30 10.91 16.22
CA GLN A 84 -11.44 11.82 16.32
C GLN A 84 -11.58 12.67 15.07
N GLN A 85 -12.84 12.95 14.70
CA GLN A 85 -13.15 13.80 13.56
C GLN A 85 -12.50 15.18 13.66
N ALA A 86 -12.59 15.81 14.84
CA ALA A 86 -12.03 17.14 15.07
C ALA A 86 -10.50 17.17 14.86
N PHE A 87 -9.79 16.08 15.16
CA PHE A 87 -8.34 16.00 14.92
C PHE A 87 -8.03 15.87 13.43
N ALA A 88 -8.79 15.05 12.71
CA ALA A 88 -8.68 14.91 11.26
C ALA A 88 -8.97 16.25 10.55
N GLU A 89 -10.06 16.93 10.91
CA GLU A 89 -10.44 18.24 10.35
C GLU A 89 -9.38 19.30 10.63
N ASN A 90 -8.87 19.38 11.86
CA ASN A 90 -7.80 20.30 12.21
C ASN A 90 -6.51 20.04 11.41
N ALA A 91 -6.15 18.76 11.21
CA ALA A 91 -4.99 18.40 10.40
C ALA A 91 -5.22 18.76 8.93
N GLU A 92 -6.39 18.43 8.37
CA GLU A 92 -6.75 18.78 7.00
C GLU A 92 -6.66 20.28 6.75
N ASP A 93 -7.24 21.10 7.64
CA ASP A 93 -7.19 22.56 7.54
C ASP A 93 -5.75 23.10 7.64
N TYR A 94 -4.94 22.54 8.53
CA TYR A 94 -3.54 22.92 8.68
C TYR A 94 -2.71 22.63 7.42
N PHE A 95 -2.83 21.42 6.86
CA PHE A 95 -2.06 21.01 5.68
C PHE A 95 -2.57 21.67 4.39
N ARG A 96 -3.88 21.95 4.31
CA ARG A 96 -4.45 22.74 3.21
C ARG A 96 -3.83 24.14 3.12
N GLN A 97 -3.54 24.79 4.25
CA GLN A 97 -2.84 26.08 4.26
C GLN A 97 -1.41 25.99 3.70
N GLN A 98 -0.80 24.80 3.74
CA GLN A 98 0.50 24.48 3.14
C GLN A 98 0.38 23.97 1.70
N LEU A 99 -0.82 24.05 1.10
CA LEU A 99 -1.16 23.55 -0.23
C LEU A 99 -1.08 22.02 -0.36
N LEU A 100 -0.97 21.30 0.74
CA LEU A 100 -1.06 19.84 0.77
C LEU A 100 -2.54 19.46 0.88
N MET A 101 -3.10 18.96 -0.23
CA MET A 101 -4.52 18.65 -0.35
C MET A 101 -4.80 17.22 0.09
N LEU A 102 -5.23 17.08 1.33
CA LEU A 102 -5.61 15.78 1.91
C LEU A 102 -7.13 15.63 1.95
N GLU A 103 -7.61 14.39 1.92
CA GLU A 103 -8.98 14.01 2.20
C GLU A 103 -9.00 13.07 3.41
N MET A 104 -9.71 13.45 4.47
CA MET A 104 -9.85 12.63 5.67
C MET A 104 -11.02 11.66 5.50
N GLN A 105 -10.73 10.42 5.13
CA GLN A 105 -11.76 9.42 4.88
C GLN A 105 -12.16 8.71 6.18
N PRO A 106 -13.45 8.75 6.58
CA PRO A 106 -13.95 8.00 7.73
C PRO A 106 -14.00 6.50 7.40
N ILE A 107 -13.38 5.69 8.24
CA ILE A 107 -13.31 4.23 8.14
C ILE A 107 -13.86 3.64 9.44
N GLY A 108 -14.85 2.75 9.35
CA GLY A 108 -15.47 2.14 10.53
C GLY A 108 -15.85 0.68 10.33
N GLY A 109 -16.06 -0.04 11.44
CA GLY A 109 -16.52 -1.44 11.43
C GLY A 109 -15.63 -2.37 10.59
N GLU A 110 -16.24 -3.16 9.70
CA GLU A 110 -15.51 -4.13 8.86
C GLU A 110 -14.52 -3.46 7.89
N ASP A 111 -14.75 -2.21 7.51
CA ASP A 111 -13.89 -1.51 6.56
C ASP A 111 -12.56 -1.14 7.20
N LEU A 112 -12.47 -1.07 8.53
CA LEU A 112 -11.23 -0.79 9.22
C LEU A 112 -10.18 -1.89 9.03
N LEU A 113 -10.57 -3.15 9.26
CA LEU A 113 -9.67 -4.28 9.01
C LEU A 113 -9.32 -4.39 7.52
N LYS A 114 -10.25 -4.05 6.61
CA LYS A 114 -9.97 -3.99 5.17
C LYS A 114 -8.93 -2.91 4.84
N THR A 115 -8.98 -1.75 5.48
CA THR A 115 -7.95 -0.71 5.32
C THR A 115 -6.59 -1.22 5.78
N PHE A 116 -6.47 -1.85 6.95
CA PHE A 116 -5.20 -2.45 7.38
C PHE A 116 -4.73 -3.58 6.44
N ALA A 117 -5.64 -4.38 5.88
CA ALA A 117 -5.31 -5.36 4.86
C ALA A 117 -4.84 -4.72 3.55
N GLN A 118 -5.42 -3.58 3.16
CA GLN A 118 -4.97 -2.81 2.01
C GLN A 118 -3.56 -2.24 2.25
N LEU A 119 -3.24 -1.78 3.46
CA LEU A 119 -1.88 -1.31 3.80
C LEU A 119 -0.81 -2.40 3.60
N HIS A 120 -1.16 -3.69 3.77
CA HIS A 120 -0.27 -4.80 3.37
C HIS A 120 -0.02 -4.83 1.86
N ILE A 121 -1.09 -4.73 1.06
CA ILE A 121 -1.00 -4.73 -0.41
C ILE A 121 -0.20 -3.52 -0.92
N LEU A 122 -0.33 -2.37 -0.26
CA LEU A 122 0.38 -1.13 -0.60
C LEU A 122 1.81 -1.07 -0.06
N GLY A 123 2.25 -2.06 0.73
CA GLY A 123 3.59 -2.06 1.34
C GLY A 123 3.80 -1.01 2.43
N LEU A 124 2.73 -0.42 2.96
CA LEU A 124 2.79 0.63 3.99
C LEU A 124 2.73 0.00 5.37
N SER A 125 3.82 0.09 6.13
CA SER A 125 4.01 -0.66 7.38
C SER A 125 3.66 0.15 8.64
N LYS A 126 3.77 1.47 8.58
CA LYS A 126 3.65 2.35 9.74
C LYS A 126 2.42 3.24 9.67
N VAL A 127 1.81 3.46 10.82
CA VAL A 127 0.68 4.39 10.99
C VAL A 127 1.00 5.36 12.11
N LEU A 128 0.91 6.65 11.82
CA LEU A 128 0.96 7.72 12.81
C LEU A 128 -0.47 8.06 13.23
N VAL A 129 -0.80 7.78 14.49
CA VAL A 129 -2.12 8.06 15.06
C VAL A 129 -2.11 9.44 15.71
N ASP A 130 -3.10 10.27 15.40
CA ASP A 130 -3.39 11.59 15.98
C ASP A 130 -2.29 12.64 15.81
N ASN A 131 -1.76 12.77 14.58
CA ASN A 131 -0.80 13.82 14.24
C ASN A 131 -1.31 15.23 14.66
N GLY A 132 -0.46 16.02 15.31
CA GLY A 132 -0.83 17.32 15.87
C GLY A 132 -1.44 17.27 17.28
N GLN A 133 -1.66 16.08 17.85
CA GLN A 133 -2.03 15.86 19.26
C GLN A 133 -0.94 15.05 19.98
N TYR A 134 -1.26 14.44 21.13
CA TYR A 134 -0.48 13.31 21.61
C TYR A 134 -0.60 12.18 20.59
N HIS A 135 0.46 11.98 19.82
CA HIS A 135 0.49 11.05 18.70
C HIS A 135 1.33 9.82 19.02
N ILE A 136 1.13 8.75 18.28
CA ILE A 136 1.96 7.54 18.39
C ILE A 136 2.14 6.87 17.03
N GLU A 137 3.36 6.41 16.76
CA GLU A 137 3.63 5.50 15.66
C GLU A 137 3.30 4.06 16.10
N ILE A 138 2.51 3.38 15.28
CA ILE A 138 2.21 1.96 15.44
C ILE A 138 2.61 1.20 14.18
N GLU A 139 3.03 -0.03 14.37
CA GLU A 139 3.25 -0.97 13.27
C GLU A 139 1.90 -1.59 12.87
N ARG A 140 1.58 -1.56 11.57
CA ARG A 140 0.37 -2.16 10.98
C ARG A 140 0.19 -3.61 11.44
N ASP A 141 1.27 -4.36 11.56
CA ASP A 141 1.27 -5.77 11.93
C ASP A 141 0.85 -6.03 13.38
N GLN A 142 0.89 -5.01 14.25
CA GLN A 142 0.32 -5.11 15.61
C GLN A 142 -1.21 -5.09 15.60
N ILE A 143 -1.82 -4.50 14.58
CA ILE A 143 -3.28 -4.44 14.40
C ILE A 143 -3.75 -5.63 13.56
N LEU A 144 -3.09 -5.86 12.42
CA LEU A 144 -3.38 -6.95 11.51
C LEU A 144 -2.07 -7.55 10.98
N PRO A 145 -1.62 -8.68 11.54
CA PRO A 145 -0.46 -9.41 11.00
C PRO A 145 -0.66 -9.83 9.53
N PRO A 146 0.43 -10.02 8.77
CA PRO A 146 0.32 -10.50 7.41
C PRO A 146 -0.27 -11.92 7.36
N PRO A 147 -0.95 -12.30 6.26
CA PRO A 147 -1.39 -13.67 6.07
C PRO A 147 -0.20 -14.64 6.11
N ASP A 148 -0.36 -15.76 6.81
CA ASP A 148 0.65 -16.82 6.82
C ASP A 148 0.44 -17.74 5.60
N TRP A 149 1.37 -17.67 4.66
CA TRP A 149 1.39 -18.51 3.45
C TRP A 149 2.25 -19.77 3.61
N THR A 150 2.74 -20.08 4.81
CA THR A 150 3.59 -21.26 5.05
C THR A 150 2.90 -22.54 4.56
N GLY A 151 3.54 -23.25 3.64
CA GLY A 151 3.00 -24.47 3.04
C GLY A 151 1.95 -24.25 1.93
N THR A 152 1.63 -23.00 1.58
CA THR A 152 0.79 -22.67 0.42
C THR A 152 1.64 -22.72 -0.86
N PRO A 153 1.23 -23.48 -1.90
CA PRO A 153 1.92 -23.46 -3.19
C PRO A 153 1.97 -22.06 -3.78
N GLU A 154 3.08 -21.67 -4.42
CA GLU A 154 3.29 -20.31 -4.97
C GLU A 154 2.13 -19.85 -5.87
N ILE A 155 1.57 -20.74 -6.71
CA ILE A 155 0.43 -20.43 -7.59
C ILE A 155 -0.86 -20.07 -6.82
N ARG A 156 -1.00 -20.50 -5.56
CA ARG A 156 -2.15 -20.17 -4.71
C ARG A 156 -1.92 -18.92 -3.87
N ILE A 157 -0.71 -18.38 -3.86
CA ILE A 157 -0.41 -17.11 -3.21
C ILE A 157 -0.87 -15.99 -4.16
N PRO A 158 -1.77 -15.10 -3.73
CA PRO A 158 -2.20 -13.98 -4.56
C PRO A 158 -1.00 -13.12 -4.99
N VAL A 159 -0.91 -12.82 -6.29
CA VAL A 159 0.07 -11.86 -6.79
C VAL A 159 -0.17 -10.50 -6.13
N SER A 160 0.90 -9.97 -5.56
CA SER A 160 0.96 -8.63 -4.99
C SER A 160 2.38 -8.09 -5.17
N ASN A 161 2.50 -6.78 -5.35
CA ASN A 161 3.80 -6.10 -5.45
C ASN A 161 3.86 -4.94 -4.46
N PRO A 162 3.90 -5.22 -3.14
CA PRO A 162 3.82 -4.17 -2.11
C PRO A 162 4.96 -3.16 -2.18
N SER A 163 6.18 -3.61 -2.49
CA SER A 163 7.32 -2.72 -2.67
C SER A 163 7.14 -1.77 -3.86
N LEU A 164 6.66 -2.28 -5.00
CA LEU A 164 6.33 -1.45 -6.16
C LEU A 164 5.21 -0.47 -5.86
N GLN A 165 4.12 -0.91 -5.23
CA GLN A 165 3.01 -0.03 -4.84
C GLN A 165 3.50 1.11 -3.94
N ARG A 166 4.30 0.81 -2.91
CA ARG A 166 4.92 1.83 -2.05
C ARG A 166 5.81 2.78 -2.84
N ALA A 167 6.67 2.27 -3.72
CA ALA A 167 7.56 3.10 -4.53
C ALA A 167 6.77 4.05 -5.46
N MET A 168 5.70 3.54 -6.08
CA MET A 168 4.79 4.34 -6.91
C MET A 168 4.08 5.42 -6.08
N ILE A 169 3.52 5.09 -4.91
CA ILE A 169 2.88 6.07 -4.01
C ILE A 169 3.87 7.18 -3.66
N ARG A 170 5.06 6.83 -3.18
CA ARG A 170 6.08 7.82 -2.77
C ARG A 170 6.50 8.71 -3.94
N PHE A 171 6.77 8.13 -5.11
CA PHE A 171 7.17 8.88 -6.30
C PHE A 171 6.08 9.86 -6.76
N PHE A 172 4.85 9.37 -6.98
CA PHE A 172 3.77 10.20 -7.51
C PHE A 172 3.26 11.23 -6.49
N GLN A 173 3.23 10.88 -5.19
CA GLN A 173 2.92 11.86 -4.15
C GLN A 173 3.96 12.99 -4.13
N THR A 174 5.26 12.66 -4.18
CA THR A 174 6.34 13.67 -4.21
C THR A 174 6.30 14.51 -5.50
N LEU A 175 5.93 13.89 -6.62
CA LEU A 175 5.81 14.57 -7.91
C LEU A 175 4.74 15.66 -7.86
N HIS A 176 3.62 15.37 -7.19
CA HIS A 176 2.49 16.28 -7.02
C HIS A 176 2.59 17.19 -5.80
N ALA A 177 3.53 16.91 -4.88
CA ALA A 177 3.71 17.69 -3.66
C ALA A 177 4.01 19.17 -3.96
N PRO A 178 3.41 20.10 -3.20
CA PRO A 178 3.78 21.50 -3.26
C PRO A 178 5.20 21.68 -2.74
N THR A 179 6.08 22.32 -3.52
CA THR A 179 7.42 22.67 -3.04
C THR A 179 7.84 24.04 -3.53
N GLY A 180 8.50 24.80 -2.66
CA GLY A 180 9.22 26.02 -3.02
C GLY A 180 10.62 25.75 -3.58
N ASP A 181 11.14 24.54 -3.41
CA ASP A 181 12.48 24.14 -3.83
C ASP A 181 12.38 23.03 -4.90
N SER A 182 12.48 23.46 -6.16
CA SER A 182 12.41 22.57 -7.31
C SER A 182 13.66 21.70 -7.46
N GLU A 183 14.81 22.13 -6.97
CA GLU A 183 16.06 21.37 -7.07
C GLU A 183 16.07 20.22 -6.07
N ALA A 184 15.74 20.49 -4.80
CA ALA A 184 15.63 19.46 -3.77
C ALA A 184 14.59 18.39 -4.15
N ARG A 185 13.42 18.80 -4.65
CA ARG A 185 12.41 17.86 -5.15
C ARG A 185 12.92 17.05 -6.34
N GLY A 186 13.67 17.66 -7.25
CA GLY A 186 14.28 16.94 -8.37
C GLY A 186 15.22 15.84 -7.90
N GLN A 187 16.07 16.12 -6.91
CA GLN A 187 16.97 15.12 -6.32
C GLN A 187 16.20 14.00 -5.63
N GLN A 188 15.16 14.34 -4.85
CA GLN A 188 14.31 13.35 -4.19
C GLN A 188 13.57 12.46 -5.21
N LEU A 189 13.01 13.06 -6.27
CA LEU A 189 12.34 12.33 -7.35
C LEU A 189 13.29 11.39 -8.07
N ASN A 190 14.56 11.75 -8.28
CA ASN A 190 15.53 10.83 -8.90
C ASN A 190 15.77 9.58 -8.04
N VAL A 191 15.84 9.74 -6.71
CA VAL A 191 15.98 8.60 -5.79
C VAL A 191 14.73 7.72 -5.82
N LEU A 192 13.55 8.33 -5.73
CA LEU A 192 12.28 7.61 -5.76
C LEU A 192 12.00 6.95 -7.13
N GLU A 193 12.41 7.58 -8.22
CA GLU A 193 12.33 6.99 -9.56
C GLU A 193 13.21 5.74 -9.63
N ALA A 194 14.47 5.80 -9.17
CA ALA A 194 15.35 4.64 -9.15
C ALA A 194 14.79 3.47 -8.32
N GLU A 195 14.24 3.76 -7.13
CA GLU A 195 13.54 2.75 -6.32
C GLU A 195 12.35 2.13 -7.09
N MET A 196 11.51 2.96 -7.72
CA MET A 196 10.38 2.49 -8.51
C MET A 196 10.84 1.63 -9.70
N LEU A 197 11.91 2.00 -10.39
CA LEU A 197 12.47 1.26 -11.52
C LEU A 197 13.04 -0.10 -11.09
N ASP A 198 13.75 -0.16 -9.96
CA ASP A 198 14.24 -1.42 -9.37
C ASP A 198 13.08 -2.40 -9.11
N GLU A 199 11.96 -1.89 -8.59
CA GLU A 199 10.78 -2.69 -8.28
C GLU A 199 10.00 -3.12 -9.54
N ILE A 200 9.89 -2.25 -10.56
CA ILE A 200 9.23 -2.60 -11.85
C ILE A 200 9.92 -3.81 -12.51
N LEU A 201 11.26 -3.82 -12.52
CA LEU A 201 12.04 -4.87 -13.17
C LEU A 201 11.90 -6.24 -12.48
N GLN A 202 11.58 -6.25 -11.19
CA GLN A 202 11.43 -7.47 -10.39
C GLN A 202 9.97 -7.89 -10.19
N ALA A 203 9.02 -7.00 -10.47
CA ALA A 203 7.61 -7.21 -10.23
C ALA A 203 7.02 -8.32 -11.12
N LYS A 204 5.99 -8.97 -10.58
CA LYS A 204 5.14 -9.94 -11.28
C LYS A 204 3.77 -9.31 -11.51
N PHE A 205 3.38 -9.12 -12.74
CA PHE A 205 2.15 -8.44 -13.10
C PHE A 205 1.04 -9.42 -13.48
N LEU A 206 -0.19 -9.05 -13.13
CA LEU A 206 -1.39 -9.68 -13.62
C LEU A 206 -1.76 -9.08 -14.98
N VAL A 207 -1.73 -9.88 -16.03
CA VAL A 207 -2.19 -9.49 -17.38
C VAL A 207 -3.53 -10.17 -17.65
N PRO A 208 -4.61 -9.43 -17.96
CA PRO A 208 -5.91 -10.02 -18.26
C PRO A 208 -5.84 -10.94 -19.48
N MET A 209 -6.37 -12.15 -19.31
CA MET A 209 -6.33 -13.17 -20.34
C MET A 209 -7.62 -14.01 -20.35
N GLN A 210 -8.03 -14.41 -21.56
CA GLN A 210 -9.01 -15.47 -21.79
C GLN A 210 -8.40 -16.54 -22.68
N VAL A 211 -8.66 -17.79 -22.33
CA VAL A 211 -8.25 -18.95 -23.12
C VAL A 211 -9.47 -19.49 -23.85
N LYS A 212 -9.42 -19.53 -25.18
CA LYS A 212 -10.41 -20.20 -26.01
C LYS A 212 -9.87 -21.55 -26.48
N GLU A 213 -10.39 -22.61 -25.90
CA GLU A 213 -10.14 -24.00 -26.28
C GLU A 213 -11.44 -24.77 -26.47
N SER A 214 -11.43 -25.73 -27.38
CA SER A 214 -12.57 -26.61 -27.65
C SER A 214 -12.80 -27.64 -26.55
N ASP A 215 -11.73 -28.05 -25.85
CA ASP A 215 -11.76 -29.04 -24.77
C ASP A 215 -10.68 -28.71 -23.72
N PRO A 216 -11.00 -27.85 -22.73
CA PRO A 216 -10.03 -27.31 -21.79
C PRO A 216 -9.54 -28.37 -20.81
N ALA A 217 -8.22 -28.57 -20.75
CA ALA A 217 -7.62 -29.39 -19.70
C ALA A 217 -7.73 -28.69 -18.32
N PRO A 218 -8.02 -29.41 -17.23
CA PRO A 218 -7.86 -28.84 -15.90
C PRO A 218 -6.40 -28.43 -15.69
N ALA A 219 -6.18 -27.35 -14.93
CA ALA A 219 -4.83 -27.03 -14.48
C ALA A 219 -4.31 -28.18 -13.59
N ASP A 220 -3.02 -28.47 -13.66
CA ASP A 220 -2.41 -29.42 -12.75
C ASP A 220 -2.35 -28.87 -11.31
N GLU A 221 -1.83 -29.67 -10.37
CA GLU A 221 -1.69 -29.27 -8.97
C GLU A 221 -0.77 -28.04 -8.79
N GLN A 222 0.05 -27.72 -9.78
CA GLN A 222 0.95 -26.56 -9.83
C GLN A 222 0.30 -25.37 -10.54
N GLY A 223 -0.96 -25.48 -10.95
CA GLY A 223 -1.72 -24.44 -11.65
C GLY A 223 -1.27 -24.20 -13.09
N MET A 224 -0.39 -25.05 -13.62
CA MET A 224 0.01 -25.00 -15.02
C MET A 224 -1.06 -25.66 -15.88
N ARG A 225 -1.40 -25.00 -16.99
CA ARG A 225 -2.27 -25.56 -18.02
C ARG A 225 -1.45 -25.82 -19.27
N THR A 226 -1.38 -27.08 -19.67
CA THR A 226 -0.87 -27.42 -21.00
C THR A 226 -1.94 -27.09 -22.03
N LEU A 227 -1.70 -26.05 -22.81
CA LEU A 227 -2.57 -25.67 -23.91
C LEU A 227 -2.45 -26.70 -25.04
N LYS A 228 -3.59 -27.20 -25.54
CA LYS A 228 -3.63 -28.07 -26.71
C LYS A 228 -3.32 -27.27 -27.97
N GLN A 229 -2.75 -27.95 -28.96
CA GLN A 229 -2.48 -27.35 -30.26
C GLN A 229 -3.77 -26.79 -30.86
N GLY A 230 -3.81 -25.47 -31.11
CA GLY A 230 -5.00 -24.75 -31.58
C GLY A 230 -5.69 -23.86 -30.53
N ALA A 231 -5.21 -23.85 -29.28
CA ALA A 231 -5.68 -22.91 -28.26
C ALA A 231 -5.41 -21.45 -28.67
N ILE A 232 -6.39 -20.57 -28.47
CA ILE A 232 -6.25 -19.14 -28.71
C ILE A 232 -6.18 -18.42 -27.36
N LEU A 233 -5.05 -17.76 -27.09
CA LEU A 233 -4.90 -16.83 -25.98
C LEU A 233 -5.35 -15.45 -26.42
N GLN A 234 -6.29 -14.86 -25.68
CA GLN A 234 -6.78 -13.51 -25.91
C GLN A 234 -6.41 -12.65 -24.70
N PHE A 235 -5.55 -11.67 -24.91
CA PHE A 235 -5.22 -10.69 -23.88
C PHE A 235 -6.20 -9.53 -23.90
N GLY A 236 -6.48 -8.97 -22.73
CA GLY A 236 -7.21 -7.71 -22.62
C GLY A 236 -6.41 -6.59 -23.29
N VAL A 237 -7.08 -5.68 -23.99
CA VAL A 237 -6.47 -4.48 -24.58
C VAL A 237 -7.30 -3.28 -24.17
N LEU A 238 -6.64 -2.22 -23.73
CA LEU A 238 -7.27 -0.93 -23.47
C LEU A 238 -7.20 -0.09 -24.76
N SER A 239 -8.32 0.52 -25.14
CA SER A 239 -8.36 1.49 -26.23
C SER A 239 -8.58 2.88 -25.67
N ALA A 240 -7.70 3.81 -26.02
CA ALA A 240 -7.84 5.23 -25.69
C ALA A 240 -8.71 5.95 -26.72
N LYS A 241 -9.12 7.18 -26.41
CA LYS A 241 -10.00 7.99 -27.27
C LYS A 241 -9.36 8.38 -28.60
N ASP A 242 -8.03 8.46 -28.64
CA ASP A 242 -7.25 8.75 -29.85
C ASP A 242 -7.04 7.52 -30.74
N GLY A 243 -7.56 6.36 -30.34
CA GLY A 243 -7.41 5.10 -31.06
C GLY A 243 -6.18 4.29 -30.67
N SER A 244 -5.31 4.81 -29.78
CA SER A 244 -4.15 4.06 -29.30
C SER A 244 -4.56 2.87 -28.44
N THR A 245 -3.78 1.79 -28.53
CA THR A 245 -4.04 0.51 -27.88
C THR A 245 -2.94 0.13 -26.90
N TRP A 246 -3.33 -0.33 -25.71
CA TRP A 246 -2.38 -0.55 -24.63
C TRP A 246 -2.62 -1.89 -23.96
N LEU A 247 -1.53 -2.55 -23.56
CA LEU A 247 -1.60 -3.74 -22.72
C LEU A 247 -1.85 -3.30 -21.26
N PRO A 248 -2.98 -3.67 -20.64
CA PRO A 248 -3.16 -3.47 -19.20
C PRO A 248 -2.34 -4.50 -18.42
N ALA A 249 -1.65 -4.02 -17.39
CA ALA A 249 -0.97 -4.83 -16.40
C ALA A 249 -1.36 -4.35 -14.99
N PHE A 250 -1.44 -5.25 -14.03
CA PHE A 250 -1.85 -4.91 -12.67
C PHE A 250 -0.87 -5.47 -11.64
N THR A 251 -0.58 -4.69 -10.62
CA THR A 251 0.33 -5.08 -9.52
C THR A 251 -0.29 -6.08 -8.57
N ASP A 252 -1.61 -6.19 -8.55
CA ASP A 252 -2.36 -7.02 -7.63
C ASP A 252 -3.81 -7.17 -8.10
N TRP A 253 -4.55 -8.07 -7.44
CA TRP A 253 -5.94 -8.35 -7.79
C TRP A 253 -6.90 -7.19 -7.49
N LEU A 254 -6.58 -6.31 -6.53
CA LEU A 254 -7.44 -5.16 -6.21
C LEU A 254 -7.42 -4.17 -7.37
N GLU A 255 -6.24 -3.90 -7.95
CA GLU A 255 -6.11 -3.06 -9.15
C GLU A 255 -6.74 -3.71 -10.38
N PHE A 256 -6.60 -5.03 -10.54
CA PHE A 256 -7.23 -5.79 -11.63
C PHE A 256 -8.76 -5.66 -11.59
N GLU A 257 -9.37 -5.87 -10.42
CA GLU A 257 -10.83 -5.86 -10.25
C GLU A 257 -11.48 -4.49 -10.44
N LYS A 258 -10.70 -3.39 -10.44
CA LYS A 258 -11.20 -2.05 -10.83
C LYS A 258 -11.57 -1.97 -12.32
N VAL A 259 -11.09 -2.90 -13.15
CA VAL A 259 -11.24 -2.87 -14.61
C VAL A 259 -11.90 -4.12 -15.15
N TYR A 260 -11.50 -5.28 -14.62
CA TYR A 260 -11.91 -6.58 -15.13
C TYR A 260 -12.65 -7.37 -14.06
N ASP A 261 -13.76 -7.99 -14.44
CA ASP A 261 -14.47 -8.94 -13.58
C ASP A 261 -13.69 -10.27 -13.53
N LYS A 262 -13.15 -10.63 -12.36
CA LYS A 262 -12.38 -11.87 -12.15
C LYS A 262 -13.19 -13.16 -12.37
N THR A 263 -14.52 -13.07 -12.46
CA THR A 263 -15.37 -14.22 -12.81
C THR A 263 -15.43 -14.47 -14.31
N VAL A 264 -15.11 -13.45 -15.13
CA VAL A 264 -15.14 -13.48 -16.59
C VAL A 264 -13.74 -13.52 -17.19
N TRP A 265 -12.80 -12.81 -16.55
CA TRP A 265 -11.41 -12.72 -16.97
C TRP A 265 -10.52 -13.47 -16.00
N SER A 266 -9.65 -14.31 -16.55
CA SER A 266 -8.50 -14.83 -15.81
C SER A 266 -7.31 -13.90 -15.97
N SER A 267 -6.21 -14.19 -15.27
CA SER A 267 -4.96 -13.46 -15.45
C SER A 267 -3.81 -14.42 -15.68
N ASN A 268 -2.89 -14.02 -16.56
CA ASN A 268 -1.55 -14.59 -16.63
C ASN A 268 -0.59 -13.76 -15.78
N VAL A 269 0.32 -14.44 -15.08
CA VAL A 269 1.42 -13.77 -14.38
C VAL A 269 2.55 -13.50 -15.37
N ALA A 270 2.96 -12.24 -15.50
CA ALA A 270 3.95 -11.79 -16.47
C ALA A 270 5.06 -10.99 -15.78
N SER A 271 6.32 -11.24 -16.17
CA SER A 271 7.45 -10.38 -15.82
C SER A 271 7.48 -9.11 -16.68
N TYR A 272 8.38 -8.18 -16.37
CA TYR A 272 8.63 -7.01 -17.22
C TYR A 272 8.96 -7.40 -18.68
N ASP A 273 9.83 -8.39 -18.89
CA ASP A 273 10.23 -8.85 -20.23
C ASP A 273 9.05 -9.49 -21.00
N ASP A 274 8.18 -10.21 -20.29
CA ASP A 274 6.95 -10.75 -20.87
C ASP A 274 5.99 -9.64 -21.31
N LEU A 275 5.85 -8.60 -20.49
CA LEU A 275 5.02 -7.44 -20.83
C LEU A 275 5.48 -6.77 -22.13
N LEU A 276 6.79 -6.54 -22.29
CA LEU A 276 7.35 -5.96 -23.51
C LEU A 276 7.15 -6.87 -24.74
N THR A 277 7.23 -8.18 -24.54
CA THR A 277 7.02 -9.17 -25.60
C THR A 277 5.56 -9.18 -26.07
N VAL A 278 4.62 -9.19 -25.12
CA VAL A 278 3.17 -9.22 -25.41
C VAL A 278 2.70 -7.89 -25.99
N SER A 279 3.26 -6.76 -25.54
CA SER A 279 2.89 -5.43 -26.03
C SER A 279 3.56 -5.04 -27.35
N GLY A 280 4.33 -5.92 -28.00
CA GLY A 280 5.18 -5.56 -29.16
C GLY A 280 4.45 -4.98 -30.38
N ASN A 281 3.15 -5.24 -30.53
CA ASN A 281 2.30 -4.67 -31.58
C ASN A 281 1.34 -3.58 -31.08
N LEU A 282 1.50 -3.15 -29.83
CA LEU A 282 0.70 -2.13 -29.16
C LEU A 282 1.58 -0.89 -28.88
N GLU A 283 0.97 0.19 -28.42
CA GLU A 283 1.67 1.43 -28.08
C GLU A 283 2.53 1.30 -26.81
N GLY A 284 2.23 0.30 -25.98
CA GLY A 284 2.99 -0.01 -24.78
C GLY A 284 2.16 -0.74 -23.73
N VAL A 285 2.57 -0.57 -22.47
CA VAL A 285 1.90 -1.15 -21.30
C VAL A 285 1.38 -0.02 -20.42
N VAL A 286 0.22 -0.22 -19.80
CA VAL A 286 -0.29 0.64 -18.73
C VAL A 286 -0.47 -0.19 -17.47
N ILE A 287 0.36 0.09 -16.47
CA ILE A 287 0.27 -0.52 -15.14
C ILE A 287 -0.79 0.26 -14.34
N ASN A 288 -1.71 -0.47 -13.68
CA ASN A 288 -2.73 0.07 -12.78
C ASN A 288 -3.54 1.24 -13.38
N CYS A 289 -4.16 1.04 -14.54
CA CYS A 289 -4.81 2.12 -15.31
C CYS A 289 -5.99 2.85 -14.62
N ARG A 290 -6.50 2.32 -13.49
CA ARG A 290 -7.52 2.96 -12.63
C ARG A 290 -7.01 3.28 -11.22
N GLY A 291 -5.71 3.14 -10.99
CA GLY A 291 -5.00 3.50 -9.77
C GLY A 291 -3.94 4.57 -10.04
N ILE A 292 -2.80 4.48 -9.35
CA ILE A 292 -1.59 5.22 -9.76
C ILE A 292 -1.09 4.61 -11.07
N SER A 293 -1.43 5.28 -12.18
CA SER A 293 -1.19 4.77 -13.52
C SER A 293 0.25 5.05 -13.98
N LEU A 294 0.97 4.01 -14.39
CA LEU A 294 2.29 4.13 -15.01
C LEU A 294 2.27 3.60 -16.44
N GLN A 295 2.66 4.43 -17.40
CA GLN A 295 2.73 4.05 -18.81
C GLN A 295 4.17 3.66 -19.16
N ILE A 296 4.35 2.48 -19.75
CA ILE A 296 5.60 2.04 -20.37
C ILE A 296 5.42 2.19 -21.87
N ASP A 297 5.55 3.43 -22.34
CA ASP A 297 5.61 3.78 -23.75
C ASP A 297 7.05 3.67 -24.28
N ALA A 298 7.29 4.02 -25.54
CA ALA A 298 8.63 3.96 -26.11
C ALA A 298 9.67 4.77 -25.32
N LYS A 299 9.31 5.96 -24.82
CA LYS A 299 10.23 6.86 -24.11
C LYS A 299 10.54 6.34 -22.71
N ASN A 300 9.52 5.90 -21.97
CA ASN A 300 9.71 5.35 -20.63
C ASN A 300 10.43 4.00 -20.70
N ARG A 301 10.16 3.19 -21.73
CA ARG A 301 10.94 1.97 -22.00
C ARG A 301 12.42 2.27 -22.20
N GLU A 302 12.78 3.26 -23.03
CA GLU A 302 14.19 3.65 -23.21
C GLU A 302 14.85 4.03 -21.88
N ARG A 303 14.14 4.75 -21.00
CA ARG A 303 14.65 5.10 -19.67
C ARG A 303 14.84 3.87 -18.77
N ILE A 304 13.87 2.97 -18.73
CA ILE A 304 13.94 1.73 -17.92
C ILE A 304 15.09 0.85 -18.42
N GLU A 305 15.27 0.71 -19.73
CA GLU A 305 16.35 -0.08 -20.32
C GLU A 305 17.73 0.55 -20.10
N ALA A 306 17.85 1.87 -20.20
CA ALA A 306 19.09 2.57 -19.85
C ALA A 306 19.45 2.34 -18.37
N TYR A 307 18.47 2.47 -17.47
CA TYR A 307 18.63 2.21 -16.05
C TYR A 307 19.06 0.75 -15.76
N ARG A 308 18.39 -0.22 -16.41
CA ARG A 308 18.72 -1.65 -16.32
C ARG A 308 20.17 -1.92 -16.73
N GLN A 309 20.62 -1.34 -17.84
CA GLN A 309 22.01 -1.45 -18.32
C GLN A 309 23.03 -0.85 -17.35
N GLU A 310 22.75 0.31 -16.76
CA GLU A 310 23.63 0.96 -15.77
C GLU A 310 23.83 0.11 -14.52
N ARG A 311 22.81 -0.67 -14.13
CA ARG A 311 22.86 -1.56 -12.95
C ARG A 311 23.39 -2.97 -13.24
N GLY A 312 23.53 -3.34 -14.51
CA GLY A 312 23.99 -4.68 -14.92
C GLY A 312 22.98 -5.79 -14.62
N VAL A 313 21.68 -5.46 -14.66
CA VAL A 313 20.53 -6.37 -14.45
C VAL A 313 19.82 -6.63 -15.78
#